data_AF-A0A9E2QFT5-F1
#
_entry.id   AF-A0A9E2QFT5-F1
#
_cell.length_a   1.000
_cell.length_b   1.000
_cell.length_c   1.000
_cell.angle_alpha   90.00
_cell.angle_beta   90.00
_cell.angle_gamma   90.00
#
_symmetry.space_group_name_H-M   'P 1'
#
loop_
_entity.id
_entity.type
_entity.pdbx_description
1 polymer ?
#
loop_
_entity_poly.entity_id
_entity_poly.type
_entity_poly.pdbx_seq_one_letter_code
_entity_poly.pdbx_strand_id
1 'polypeptide(L)'
;MVKDGESLIRIAMEAGVHINASCGGEGVCGKCRVIIEQGKVDGGISEKLNEEDISKGYRQACLSSITSDTVVRVPIESEVDASVLNMQSTPRRAALIKEINLEDLKEKGLFIPPVEKKYLKLAEPTAQNNRPDVTRIVSHLRKNYNKHHLEIELSVIRKVPDVIREDSFKVTVTMANPVQEGGLIRIINIQPGDTTDRNFAIAMDIGTTTIYGQLIDLKTGSVLSSYGDFNSQISYGEDVISRIIYAEKPGGL
;
A
#
# COMPACT_ATOMS: atom_id res chain seq x y z
N MET A 1 -6.94 20.04 -14.48
CA MET A 1 -7.84 20.73 -15.43
C MET A 1 -8.83 19.69 -15.89
N VAL A 2 -10.11 19.91 -15.60
CA VAL A 2 -11.20 18.99 -15.93
C VAL A 2 -11.58 19.18 -17.39
N LYS A 3 -11.87 18.10 -18.13
CA LYS A 3 -12.36 18.20 -19.51
C LYS A 3 -13.85 18.49 -19.51
N ASP A 4 -14.29 19.33 -20.44
CA ASP A 4 -15.71 19.61 -20.64
C ASP A 4 -16.48 18.30 -20.94
N GLY A 5 -17.60 18.09 -20.25
CA GLY A 5 -18.43 16.88 -20.37
C GLY A 5 -17.97 15.67 -19.54
N GLU A 6 -16.94 15.81 -18.71
CA GLU A 6 -16.45 14.72 -17.86
C GLU A 6 -17.36 14.48 -16.64
N SER A 7 -17.50 13.20 -16.26
CA SER A 7 -18.45 12.78 -15.21
C SER A 7 -17.98 13.26 -13.83
N LEU A 8 -18.90 13.89 -13.09
CA LEU A 8 -18.63 14.48 -11.77
C LEU A 8 -18.09 13.44 -10.79
N ILE A 9 -18.59 12.20 -10.84
CA ILE A 9 -18.09 11.13 -9.97
C ILE A 9 -16.63 10.76 -10.25
N ARG A 10 -16.21 10.76 -11.53
CA ARG A 10 -14.82 10.47 -11.91
C ARG A 10 -13.90 11.58 -11.46
N ILE A 11 -14.33 12.83 -11.65
CA ILE A 11 -13.57 14.02 -11.22
C ILE A 11 -13.40 14.03 -9.70
N ALA A 12 -14.47 13.72 -8.96
CA ALA A 12 -14.40 13.61 -7.51
C ALA A 12 -13.37 12.54 -7.08
N MET A 13 -13.34 11.39 -7.76
CA MET A 13 -12.37 10.33 -7.49
C MET A 13 -10.93 10.73 -7.81
N GLU A 14 -10.69 11.39 -8.94
CA GLU A 14 -9.36 11.91 -9.29
C GLU A 14 -8.89 12.99 -8.30
N ALA A 15 -9.84 13.74 -7.72
CA ALA A 15 -9.58 14.71 -6.65
C ALA A 15 -9.44 14.07 -5.25
N GLY A 16 -9.59 12.74 -5.12
CA GLY A 16 -9.53 12.04 -3.83
C GLY A 16 -10.76 12.23 -2.94
N VAL A 17 -11.87 12.72 -3.50
CA VAL A 17 -13.14 12.91 -2.79
C VAL A 17 -14.03 11.70 -3.02
N HIS A 18 -14.26 10.93 -1.95
CA HIS A 18 -15.09 9.74 -2.00
C HIS A 18 -16.58 10.10 -1.87
N ILE A 19 -17.35 9.76 -2.92
CA ILE A 19 -18.81 9.86 -2.96
C ILE A 19 -19.39 8.44 -2.99
N ASN A 20 -20.35 8.16 -2.12
CA ASN A 20 -20.98 6.84 -2.04
C ASN A 20 -21.69 6.45 -3.36
N ALA A 21 -21.14 5.51 -4.12
CA ALA A 21 -21.68 5.07 -5.41
C ALA A 21 -21.78 3.55 -5.52
N SER A 22 -22.69 2.98 -4.73
CA SER A 22 -22.92 1.54 -4.64
C SER A 22 -23.03 0.77 -5.98
N CYS A 23 -23.59 1.40 -7.01
CA CYS A 23 -23.79 0.77 -8.31
C CYS A 23 -22.64 0.99 -9.31
N GLY A 24 -21.44 1.37 -8.85
CA GLY A 24 -20.29 1.61 -9.74
C GLY A 24 -20.49 2.74 -10.75
N GLY A 25 -21.41 3.67 -10.45
CA GLY A 25 -21.72 4.80 -11.33
C GLY A 25 -22.80 4.55 -12.40
N GLU A 26 -23.50 3.40 -12.39
CA GLU A 26 -24.54 3.10 -13.38
C GLU A 26 -25.89 3.83 -13.16
N GLY A 27 -26.02 4.71 -12.17
CA GLY A 27 -27.23 5.52 -11.94
C GLY A 27 -28.38 4.80 -11.21
N VAL A 28 -28.19 3.54 -10.79
CA VAL A 28 -29.27 2.70 -10.26
C VAL A 28 -29.50 2.84 -8.75
N CYS A 29 -28.46 3.17 -7.98
CA CYS A 29 -28.52 3.08 -6.51
C CYS A 29 -29.09 4.30 -5.78
N GLY A 30 -29.07 5.50 -6.37
CA GLY A 30 -29.55 6.71 -5.66
C GLY A 30 -28.55 7.41 -4.74
N LYS A 31 -27.46 6.73 -4.33
CA LYS A 31 -26.65 7.14 -3.17
C LYS A 31 -25.57 8.18 -3.44
N CYS A 32 -25.20 8.42 -4.70
CA CYS A 32 -24.12 9.34 -5.06
C CYS A 32 -24.59 10.80 -5.09
N ARG A 33 -25.23 11.26 -4.01
CA ARG A 33 -25.88 12.57 -3.96
C ARG A 33 -24.82 13.65 -3.75
N VAL A 34 -24.93 14.72 -4.53
CA VAL A 34 -24.10 15.92 -4.41
C VAL A 34 -24.97 17.16 -4.54
N ILE A 35 -24.50 18.28 -4.01
CA ILE A 35 -25.20 19.56 -4.07
C ILE A 35 -24.34 20.51 -4.90
N ILE A 36 -24.94 21.10 -5.93
CA ILE A 36 -24.28 22.09 -6.77
C ILE A 36 -24.52 23.47 -6.16
N GLU A 37 -23.47 24.08 -5.61
CA GLU A 37 -23.57 25.39 -4.96
C GLU A 37 -23.35 26.54 -5.96
N GLN A 38 -22.45 26.34 -6.91
CA GLN A 38 -22.17 27.30 -7.98
C GLN A 38 -21.84 26.56 -9.28
N GLY A 39 -22.11 27.20 -10.43
CA GLY A 39 -21.86 26.62 -11.75
C GLY A 39 -23.03 25.81 -12.30
N LYS A 40 -22.77 25.10 -13.40
CA LYS A 40 -23.74 24.27 -14.10
C LYS A 40 -23.17 22.89 -14.38
N VAL A 41 -24.00 21.90 -14.12
CA VAL A 41 -23.79 20.51 -14.51
C VAL A 41 -24.94 20.10 -15.44
N ASP A 42 -24.62 19.25 -16.41
CA ASP A 42 -25.61 18.61 -17.24
C ASP A 42 -26.03 17.26 -16.63
N GLY A 43 -27.30 16.89 -16.74
CA GLY A 43 -27.85 15.65 -16.19
C GLY A 43 -27.99 15.63 -14.65
N GLY A 44 -27.81 14.44 -14.07
CA GLY A 44 -27.85 14.23 -12.62
C GLY A 44 -29.23 14.15 -11.97
N ILE A 45 -30.30 14.25 -12.74
CA ILE A 45 -31.68 14.10 -12.25
C ILE A 45 -32.16 12.69 -12.58
N SER A 46 -32.67 11.97 -11.58
CA SER A 46 -33.33 10.67 -11.76
C SER A 46 -34.54 10.56 -10.86
N GLU A 47 -35.33 9.50 -11.05
CA GLU A 47 -36.48 9.14 -10.22
C GLU A 47 -36.14 8.93 -8.73
N LYS A 48 -34.86 8.88 -8.37
CA LYS A 48 -34.39 8.74 -6.98
C LYS A 48 -34.22 10.08 -6.26
N LEU A 49 -34.45 11.20 -6.93
CA LEU A 49 -34.41 12.54 -6.34
C LEU A 49 -35.81 13.14 -6.35
N ASN A 50 -36.25 13.63 -5.18
CA ASN A 50 -37.53 14.32 -5.07
C ASN A 50 -37.41 15.75 -5.64
N GLU A 51 -38.54 16.33 -6.06
CA GLU A 51 -38.59 17.70 -6.60
C GLU A 51 -38.00 18.74 -5.63
N GLU A 52 -38.22 18.55 -4.33
CA GLU A 52 -37.66 19.40 -3.29
C GLU A 52 -36.12 19.34 -3.26
N ASP A 53 -35.53 18.15 -3.41
CA ASP A 53 -34.09 17.97 -3.46
C ASP A 53 -33.50 18.56 -4.74
N ILE A 54 -34.17 18.37 -5.87
CA ILE A 54 -33.78 18.95 -7.16
C ILE A 54 -33.75 20.49 -7.07
N SER A 55 -34.74 21.09 -6.39
CA SER A 55 -34.83 22.54 -6.17
C SER A 55 -33.73 23.09 -5.26
N LYS A 56 -33.27 22.27 -4.30
CA LYS A 56 -32.14 22.58 -3.40
C LYS A 56 -30.78 22.37 -4.07
N GLY A 57 -30.74 21.98 -5.35
CA GLY A 57 -29.52 21.78 -6.11
C GLY A 57 -28.91 20.38 -6.00
N TYR A 58 -29.65 19.39 -5.47
CA TYR A 58 -29.18 18.01 -5.43
C TYR A 58 -29.13 17.40 -6.84
N ARG A 59 -28.05 16.68 -7.11
CA ARG A 59 -27.81 15.90 -8.32
C ARG A 59 -27.13 14.59 -7.96
N GLN A 60 -27.23 13.59 -8.84
CA GLN A 60 -26.47 12.35 -8.75
C GLN A 60 -25.13 12.51 -9.47
N ALA A 61 -24.03 12.37 -8.73
CA ALA A 61 -22.67 12.55 -9.25
C ALA A 61 -22.37 11.65 -10.46
N CYS A 62 -22.89 10.43 -10.48
CA CYS A 62 -22.60 9.49 -11.56
C CYS A 62 -23.34 9.79 -12.87
N LEU A 63 -24.45 10.52 -12.81
CA LEU A 63 -25.22 10.94 -13.97
C LEU A 63 -25.01 12.43 -14.32
N SER A 64 -24.12 13.12 -13.59
CA SER A 64 -23.83 14.53 -13.80
C SER A 64 -22.53 14.72 -14.56
N SER A 65 -22.53 15.58 -15.56
CA SER A 65 -21.33 16.00 -16.31
C SER A 65 -21.05 17.49 -16.11
N ILE A 66 -19.79 17.85 -15.90
CA ILE A 66 -19.42 19.26 -15.65
C ILE A 66 -19.35 20.02 -16.98
N THR A 67 -20.03 21.17 -17.05
CA THR A 67 -20.07 22.04 -18.27
C THR A 67 -19.55 23.46 -18.02
N SER A 68 -19.18 23.79 -16.77
CA SER A 68 -18.63 25.09 -16.39
C SER A 68 -17.89 24.99 -15.05
N ASP A 69 -17.17 26.04 -14.66
CA ASP A 69 -16.55 26.12 -13.33
C ASP A 69 -17.64 25.96 -12.25
N THR A 70 -17.53 24.87 -11.49
CA THR A 70 -18.60 24.40 -10.61
C THR A 70 -18.06 24.15 -9.21
N VAL A 71 -18.78 24.63 -8.19
CA VAL A 71 -18.52 24.33 -6.78
C VAL A 71 -19.53 23.29 -6.33
N VAL A 72 -19.03 22.15 -5.88
CA VAL A 72 -19.83 20.99 -5.50
C VAL A 72 -19.59 20.69 -4.02
N ARG A 73 -20.67 20.52 -3.26
CA ARG A 73 -20.64 20.06 -1.88
C ARG A 73 -21.13 18.62 -1.79
N VAL A 74 -20.33 17.75 -1.16
CA VAL A 74 -20.75 16.39 -0.82
C VAL A 74 -21.47 16.45 0.54
N PRO A 75 -22.76 16.05 0.63
CA PRO A 75 -23.47 16.04 1.90
C PRO A 75 -22.97 14.87 2.77
N ILE A 76 -23.03 15.04 4.10
CA ILE A 76 -22.53 14.06 5.08
C ILE A 76 -23.13 12.64 4.87
N GLU A 77 -24.38 12.56 4.41
CA GLU A 77 -25.03 11.28 4.06
C GLU A 77 -24.38 10.52 2.89
N SER A 78 -23.60 11.23 2.07
CA SER A 78 -22.85 10.71 0.92
C SER A 78 -21.34 10.72 1.15
N GLU A 79 -20.86 11.37 2.22
CA GLU A 79 -19.49 11.30 2.70
C GLU A 79 -19.24 9.94 3.35
N VAL A 80 -18.08 9.35 3.05
CA VAL A 80 -17.63 8.13 3.72
C VAL A 80 -16.46 8.50 4.61
N ASP A 81 -16.69 8.57 5.92
CA ASP A 81 -15.67 9.00 6.88
C ASP A 81 -14.69 7.86 7.20
N ALA A 82 -13.48 7.97 6.66
CA ALA A 82 -12.40 7.00 6.89
C ALA A 82 -11.87 7.03 8.34
N SER A 83 -12.19 8.06 9.13
CA SER A 83 -11.73 8.16 10.52
C SER A 83 -12.29 7.02 11.40
N VAL A 84 -13.47 6.50 11.08
CA VAL A 84 -14.08 5.36 11.78
C VAL A 84 -13.29 4.07 11.58
N LEU A 85 -12.63 3.91 10.42
CA LEU A 85 -11.77 2.76 10.13
C LEU A 85 -10.46 2.78 10.94
N ASN A 86 -10.05 3.97 11.39
CA ASN A 86 -8.84 4.22 12.15
C ASN A 86 -9.07 4.24 13.67
N MET A 87 -10.32 4.18 14.13
CA MET A 87 -10.61 4.00 15.55
C MET A 87 -10.16 2.59 15.99
N GLN A 88 -9.26 2.54 16.97
CA GLN A 88 -8.88 1.29 17.62
C GLN A 88 -10.16 0.59 18.10
N SER A 89 -10.47 -0.55 17.50
CA SER A 89 -11.61 -1.37 17.87
C SER A 89 -11.49 -1.74 19.34
N THR A 90 -12.44 -1.27 20.17
CA THR A 90 -12.65 -1.89 21.49
C THR A 90 -12.87 -3.38 21.27
N PRO A 91 -12.11 -4.28 21.92
CA PRO A 91 -12.18 -5.70 21.63
C PRO A 91 -13.62 -6.18 21.85
N ARG A 92 -14.27 -6.65 20.78
CA ARG A 92 -15.61 -7.25 20.85
C ARG A 92 -15.48 -8.54 21.65
N ARG A 93 -15.99 -8.54 22.89
CA ARG A 93 -15.94 -9.64 23.87
C ARG A 93 -16.54 -11.00 23.44
N ALA A 94 -16.98 -11.18 22.19
CA ALA A 94 -17.78 -12.34 21.80
C ALA A 94 -17.30 -13.11 20.55
N ALA A 95 -16.18 -12.74 19.92
CA ALA A 95 -15.62 -13.53 18.84
C ALA A 95 -14.12 -13.73 19.10
N LEU A 96 -13.72 -14.99 19.27
CA LEU A 96 -12.31 -15.39 19.20
C LEU A 96 -11.84 -15.22 17.75
N ILE A 97 -11.57 -13.98 17.37
CA ILE A 97 -10.73 -13.69 16.21
C ILE A 97 -9.37 -14.26 16.60
N LYS A 98 -8.90 -15.26 15.86
CA LYS A 98 -7.50 -15.69 15.90
C LYS A 98 -6.67 -14.57 15.28
N GLU A 99 -6.58 -13.44 15.97
CA GLU A 99 -5.57 -12.44 15.67
C GLU A 99 -4.25 -13.14 15.90
N ILE A 100 -3.50 -13.37 14.83
CA ILE A 100 -2.12 -13.79 14.94
C ILE A 100 -1.39 -12.55 15.47
N ASN A 101 -1.33 -12.43 16.80
CA ASN A 101 -0.60 -11.35 17.41
C ASN A 101 0.89 -11.55 17.07
N LEU A 102 1.47 -10.58 16.36
CA LEU A 102 2.90 -10.58 16.01
C LEU A 102 3.76 -10.63 17.28
N GLU A 103 3.26 -10.08 18.39
CA GLU A 103 3.90 -10.14 19.71
C GLU A 103 3.94 -11.58 20.24
N ASP A 104 2.84 -12.34 20.12
CA ASP A 104 2.77 -13.75 20.52
C ASP A 104 3.71 -14.63 19.66
N LEU A 105 3.80 -14.35 18.36
CA LEU A 105 4.75 -15.05 17.47
C LEU A 105 6.20 -14.75 17.88
N LYS A 106 6.47 -13.52 18.33
CA LYS A 106 7.79 -13.11 18.81
C LYS A 106 8.14 -13.75 20.15
N GLU A 107 7.23 -13.78 21.11
CA GLU A 107 7.44 -14.46 22.41
C GLU A 107 7.74 -15.95 22.24
N LYS A 108 7.12 -16.57 21.24
CA LYS A 108 7.36 -17.98 20.88
C LYS A 108 8.62 -18.18 20.02
N GLY A 109 9.34 -17.12 19.66
CA GLY A 109 10.54 -17.19 18.80
C GLY A 109 10.24 -17.58 17.35
N LEU A 110 8.99 -17.46 16.91
CA LEU A 110 8.52 -17.84 15.57
C LEU A 110 8.53 -16.68 14.58
N PHE A 111 8.92 -15.47 15.01
CA PHE A 111 9.07 -14.34 14.10
C PHE A 111 10.38 -14.45 13.30
N ILE A 112 10.26 -14.95 12.08
CA ILE A 112 11.35 -14.98 11.10
C ILE A 112 11.10 -13.83 10.11
N PRO A 113 11.87 -12.73 10.18
CA PRO A 113 11.65 -11.61 9.28
C PRO A 113 11.94 -12.03 7.82
N PRO A 114 11.08 -11.68 6.85
CA PRO A 114 11.30 -12.01 5.45
C PRO A 114 12.53 -11.30 4.88
N VAL A 115 12.91 -10.17 5.47
CA VAL A 115 14.10 -9.39 5.09
C VAL A 115 14.96 -9.09 6.31
N GLU A 116 16.24 -9.43 6.23
CA GLU A 116 17.23 -9.18 7.27
C GLU A 116 18.34 -8.25 6.77
N LYS A 117 18.85 -7.41 7.67
CA LYS A 117 20.09 -6.67 7.45
C LYS A 117 21.21 -7.22 8.34
N LYS A 118 22.42 -7.34 7.79
CA LYS A 118 23.63 -7.69 8.55
C LYS A 118 24.74 -6.70 8.26
N TYR A 119 25.27 -6.12 9.33
CA TYR A 119 26.45 -5.27 9.28
C TYR A 119 27.72 -6.14 9.24
N LEU A 120 28.57 -5.87 8.27
CA LEU A 120 29.78 -6.62 7.98
C LEU A 120 30.99 -5.70 8.12
N LYS A 121 31.98 -6.15 8.90
CA LYS A 121 33.32 -5.57 8.91
C LYS A 121 34.24 -6.49 8.13
N LEU A 122 34.52 -6.14 6.88
CA LEU A 122 35.30 -6.96 5.97
C LEU A 122 36.78 -6.56 6.07
N ALA A 123 37.69 -7.53 5.98
CA ALA A 123 39.11 -7.23 5.94
C ALA A 123 39.44 -6.54 4.60
N GLU A 124 40.33 -5.56 4.61
CA GLU A 124 40.80 -4.91 3.39
C GLU A 124 41.61 -5.89 2.50
N PRO A 125 41.66 -5.67 1.18
CA PRO A 125 42.52 -6.45 0.30
C PRO A 125 43.99 -6.14 0.58
N THR A 126 44.80 -7.18 0.66
CA THR A 126 46.26 -7.08 0.78
C THR A 126 46.93 -7.87 -0.32
N ALA A 127 48.24 -7.71 -0.52
CA ALA A 127 49.00 -8.50 -1.50
C ALA A 127 48.86 -10.02 -1.26
N GLN A 128 48.70 -10.43 0.01
CA GLN A 128 48.50 -11.82 0.41
C GLN A 128 47.02 -12.27 0.37
N ASN A 129 46.07 -11.34 0.20
CA ASN A 129 44.62 -11.62 0.18
C ASN A 129 43.89 -10.75 -0.85
N ASN A 130 44.03 -11.13 -2.12
CA ASN A 130 43.43 -10.49 -3.29
C ASN A 130 42.06 -11.08 -3.69
N ARG A 131 41.32 -11.65 -2.73
CA ARG A 131 40.00 -12.26 -3.02
C ARG A 131 39.00 -11.25 -3.59
N PRO A 132 38.17 -11.64 -4.58
CA PRO A 132 37.11 -10.78 -5.11
C PRO A 132 36.13 -10.31 -4.02
N ASP A 133 35.59 -9.10 -4.18
CA ASP A 133 34.73 -8.45 -3.19
C ASP A 133 33.46 -9.27 -2.91
N VAL A 134 32.84 -9.84 -3.95
CA VAL A 134 31.70 -10.75 -3.80
C VAL A 134 32.06 -11.97 -2.95
N THR A 135 33.19 -12.62 -3.23
CA THR A 135 33.67 -13.77 -2.45
C THR A 135 33.95 -13.39 -1.00
N ARG A 136 34.45 -12.17 -0.75
CA ARG A 136 34.72 -11.62 0.59
C ARG A 136 33.41 -11.51 1.40
N ILE A 137 32.36 -10.97 0.79
CA ILE A 137 31.02 -10.85 1.40
C ILE A 137 30.44 -12.24 1.69
N VAL A 138 30.35 -13.11 0.68
CA VAL A 138 29.75 -14.46 0.81
C VAL A 138 30.49 -15.28 1.86
N SER A 139 31.83 -15.25 1.86
CA SER A 139 32.63 -15.99 2.84
C SER A 139 32.43 -15.47 4.25
N HIS A 140 32.32 -14.14 4.43
CA HIS A 140 32.07 -13.54 5.73
C HIS A 140 30.69 -13.89 6.27
N LEU A 141 29.66 -13.89 5.42
CA LEU A 141 28.29 -14.29 5.79
C LEU A 141 28.19 -15.76 6.16
N ARG A 142 28.85 -16.65 5.40
CA ARG A 142 28.90 -18.08 5.73
C ARG A 142 29.58 -18.34 7.07
N LYS A 143 30.71 -17.69 7.33
CA LYS A 143 31.52 -17.94 8.54
C LYS A 143 30.95 -17.32 9.81
N ASN A 144 30.50 -16.06 9.75
CA ASN A 144 30.11 -15.32 10.95
C ASN A 144 28.61 -15.39 11.24
N TYR A 145 27.78 -15.65 10.23
CA TYR A 145 26.31 -15.63 10.36
C TYR A 145 25.65 -16.94 9.98
N ASN A 146 26.43 -17.99 9.66
CA ASN A 146 25.94 -19.31 9.23
C ASN A 146 24.91 -19.24 8.08
N LYS A 147 25.01 -18.22 7.21
CA LYS A 147 24.11 -18.05 6.06
C LYS A 147 24.67 -18.80 4.85
N HIS A 148 23.99 -19.87 4.45
CA HIS A 148 24.32 -20.70 3.29
C HIS A 148 23.35 -20.44 2.13
N HIS A 149 23.60 -21.05 0.97
CA HIS A 149 22.71 -20.94 -0.21
C HIS A 149 22.42 -19.47 -0.60
N LEU A 150 23.48 -18.67 -0.66
CA LEU A 150 23.41 -17.25 -0.98
C LEU A 150 23.42 -17.03 -2.50
N GLU A 151 22.48 -16.23 -2.96
CA GLU A 151 22.44 -15.66 -4.31
C GLU A 151 22.58 -14.15 -4.21
N ILE A 152 23.34 -13.52 -5.13
CA ILE A 152 23.50 -12.07 -5.15
C ILE A 152 22.94 -11.56 -6.47
N GLU A 153 22.03 -10.60 -6.40
CA GLU A 153 21.47 -10.00 -7.60
C GLU A 153 22.54 -9.23 -8.40
N LEU A 154 22.42 -9.24 -9.72
CA LEU A 154 23.34 -8.52 -10.61
C LEU A 154 23.38 -7.01 -10.28
N SER A 155 22.24 -6.44 -9.90
CA SER A 155 22.11 -5.04 -9.44
C SER A 155 23.03 -4.74 -8.26
N VAL A 156 23.18 -5.70 -7.34
CA VAL A 156 24.06 -5.61 -6.17
C VAL A 156 25.51 -5.79 -6.59
N ILE A 157 25.82 -6.84 -7.39
CA ILE A 157 27.19 -7.12 -7.85
C ILE A 157 27.82 -5.88 -8.51
N ARG A 158 27.05 -5.18 -9.35
CA ARG A 158 27.51 -4.00 -10.08
C ARG A 158 27.97 -2.84 -9.19
N LYS A 159 27.37 -2.68 -8.00
CA LYS A 159 27.71 -1.57 -7.08
C LYS A 159 28.59 -1.99 -5.90
N VAL A 160 28.82 -3.28 -5.69
CA VAL A 160 29.66 -3.79 -4.60
C VAL A 160 31.05 -3.14 -4.57
N PRO A 161 31.79 -3.00 -5.70
CA PRO A 161 33.16 -2.47 -5.67
C PRO A 161 33.24 -1.03 -5.12
N ASP A 162 32.26 -0.20 -5.45
CA ASP A 162 32.22 1.20 -5.00
C ASP A 162 31.78 1.27 -3.54
N VAL A 163 30.65 0.63 -3.22
CA VAL A 163 30.04 0.67 -1.88
C VAL A 163 30.96 0.10 -0.79
N ILE A 164 31.70 -0.96 -1.08
CA ILE A 164 32.60 -1.57 -0.09
C ILE A 164 33.80 -0.66 0.25
N ARG A 165 34.20 0.22 -0.67
CA ARG A 165 35.35 1.13 -0.47
C ARG A 165 34.96 2.44 0.20
N GLU A 166 33.70 2.86 0.06
CA GLU A 166 33.19 4.14 0.58
C GLU A 166 33.33 4.29 2.10
N ASP A 167 33.12 3.22 2.88
CA ASP A 167 33.29 3.23 4.35
C ASP A 167 34.34 2.19 4.81
N SER A 168 35.48 2.12 4.13
CA SER A 168 36.62 1.28 4.52
C SER A 168 36.23 -0.18 4.83
N PHE A 169 35.55 -0.83 3.88
CA PHE A 169 35.14 -2.23 3.97
C PHE A 169 34.12 -2.53 5.09
N LYS A 170 33.44 -1.50 5.59
CA LYS A 170 32.27 -1.60 6.46
C LYS A 170 31.02 -1.41 5.63
N VAL A 171 30.17 -2.44 5.60
CA VAL A 171 28.97 -2.45 4.77
C VAL A 171 27.82 -3.13 5.48
N THR A 172 26.60 -2.77 5.13
CA THR A 172 25.41 -3.50 5.50
C THR A 172 24.84 -4.19 4.28
N VAL A 173 24.60 -5.50 4.38
CA VAL A 173 23.91 -6.28 3.35
C VAL A 173 22.45 -6.48 3.74
N THR A 174 21.56 -6.35 2.76
CA THR A 174 20.13 -6.68 2.92
C THR A 174 19.85 -7.99 2.21
N MET A 175 19.25 -8.93 2.94
CA MET A 175 18.96 -10.28 2.48
C MET A 175 17.47 -10.54 2.56
N ALA A 176 16.89 -11.07 1.48
CA ALA A 176 15.56 -11.66 1.49
C ALA A 176 15.68 -13.16 1.79
N ASN A 177 15.03 -13.59 2.86
CA ASN A 177 14.95 -14.99 3.26
C ASN A 177 13.92 -15.73 2.39
N PRO A 178 14.17 -17.00 2.04
CA PRO A 178 13.20 -17.80 1.33
C PRO A 178 12.01 -18.14 2.22
N VAL A 179 10.83 -18.29 1.63
CA VAL A 179 9.62 -18.77 2.33
C VAL A 179 9.70 -20.28 2.58
N GLN A 180 10.30 -21.03 1.65
CA GLN A 180 10.44 -22.49 1.73
C GLN A 180 11.77 -22.88 2.36
N GLU A 181 11.76 -23.94 3.16
CA GLU A 181 12.98 -24.54 3.69
C GLU A 181 13.91 -24.99 2.55
N GLY A 182 15.20 -24.70 2.69
CA GLY A 182 16.21 -25.01 1.67
C GLY A 182 16.25 -24.05 0.47
N GLY A 183 15.41 -23.00 0.45
CA GLY A 183 15.45 -21.98 -0.58
C GLY A 183 16.72 -21.11 -0.56
N LEU A 184 16.93 -20.35 -1.64
CA LEU A 184 18.06 -19.43 -1.77
C LEU A 184 17.81 -18.16 -0.97
N ILE A 185 18.82 -17.72 -0.21
CA ILE A 185 18.85 -16.40 0.44
C ILE A 185 19.36 -15.40 -0.58
N ARG A 186 18.54 -14.42 -0.95
CA ARG A 186 18.89 -13.42 -1.96
C ARG A 186 19.45 -12.16 -1.30
N ILE A 187 20.68 -11.80 -1.62
CA ILE A 187 21.24 -10.50 -1.29
C ILE A 187 20.72 -9.51 -2.33
N ILE A 188 19.75 -8.70 -1.90
CA ILE A 188 19.00 -7.76 -2.74
C ILE A 188 19.55 -6.33 -2.66
N ASN A 189 20.36 -6.02 -1.64
CA ASN A 189 20.94 -4.69 -1.47
C ASN A 189 22.26 -4.73 -0.69
N ILE A 190 23.09 -3.70 -0.91
CA ILE A 190 24.28 -3.39 -0.11
C ILE A 190 24.39 -1.87 0.05
N GLN A 191 24.76 -1.43 1.25
CA GLN A 191 24.90 -0.03 1.64
C GLN A 191 26.22 0.17 2.42
N PRO A 192 26.87 1.34 2.31
CA PRO A 192 28.05 1.66 3.11
C PRO A 192 27.66 1.87 4.58
N GLY A 193 28.58 1.52 5.49
CA GLY A 193 28.39 1.67 6.94
C GLY A 193 27.33 0.77 7.56
N ASP A 194 26.94 1.09 8.80
CA ASP A 194 25.91 0.36 9.53
C ASP A 194 24.54 1.00 9.31
N THR A 195 23.65 0.24 8.66
CA THR A 195 22.27 0.65 8.39
C THR A 195 21.26 -0.37 8.91
N THR A 196 21.70 -1.24 9.84
CA THR A 196 20.88 -2.34 10.38
C THR A 196 19.65 -1.85 11.14
N ASP A 197 19.70 -0.64 11.71
CA ASP A 197 18.57 0.00 12.40
C ASP A 197 17.47 0.48 11.45
N ARG A 198 17.74 0.54 10.15
CA ARG A 198 16.77 0.98 9.13
C ARG A 198 16.25 -0.22 8.35
N ASN A 199 15.44 -1.06 9.00
CA ASN A 199 14.81 -2.23 8.39
C ASN A 199 13.32 -2.27 8.74
N PHE A 200 12.48 -1.86 7.80
CA PHE A 200 11.04 -1.73 8.01
C PHE A 200 10.28 -2.54 6.94
N ALA A 201 9.06 -2.94 7.28
CA ALA A 201 8.11 -3.57 6.39
C ALA A 201 6.76 -2.87 6.47
N ILE A 202 5.97 -3.04 5.41
CA ILE A 202 4.56 -2.68 5.43
C ILE A 202 3.77 -3.98 5.28
N ALA A 203 2.88 -4.27 6.23
CA ALA A 203 1.86 -5.28 6.08
C ALA A 203 0.59 -4.61 5.55
N MET A 204 0.05 -5.11 4.44
CA MET A 204 -1.17 -4.57 3.83
C MET A 204 -2.25 -5.64 3.78
N ASP A 205 -3.45 -5.31 4.26
CA ASP A 205 -4.69 -6.03 4.04
C ASP A 205 -5.53 -5.27 3.01
N ILE A 206 -5.85 -5.91 1.90
CA ILE A 206 -6.58 -5.32 0.78
C ILE A 206 -7.94 -6.00 0.71
N GLY A 207 -8.89 -5.50 1.49
CA GLY A 207 -10.28 -5.89 1.43
C GLY A 207 -11.02 -5.23 0.27
N THR A 208 -12.22 -5.73 -0.06
CA THR A 208 -13.07 -5.11 -1.09
C THR A 208 -13.50 -3.71 -0.69
N THR A 209 -13.81 -3.49 0.59
CA THR A 209 -14.31 -2.21 1.11
C THR A 209 -13.20 -1.36 1.75
N THR A 210 -12.22 -1.99 2.37
CA THR A 210 -11.21 -1.32 3.20
C THR A 210 -9.83 -1.80 2.82
N ILE A 211 -8.88 -0.88 2.77
CA ILE A 211 -7.45 -1.18 2.70
C ILE A 211 -6.86 -0.77 4.04
N TYR A 212 -6.09 -1.65 4.65
CA TYR A 212 -5.43 -1.39 5.92
C TYR A 212 -3.94 -1.67 5.81
N GLY A 213 -3.12 -0.76 6.33
CA GLY A 213 -1.67 -0.85 6.31
C GLY A 213 -1.09 -0.72 7.71
N GLN A 214 -0.04 -1.50 7.98
CA GLN A 214 0.78 -1.38 9.19
C GLN A 214 2.25 -1.19 8.80
N LEU A 215 2.89 -0.18 9.39
CA LEU A 215 4.34 -0.01 9.33
C LEU A 215 4.97 -0.78 10.47
N ILE A 216 5.87 -1.71 10.15
CA ILE A 216 6.49 -2.63 11.10
C ILE A 216 8.01 -2.41 11.09
N ASP A 217 8.61 -2.27 12.26
CA ASP A 217 10.06 -2.38 12.42
C ASP A 217 10.44 -3.87 12.43
N LEU A 218 11.23 -4.32 11.45
CA LEU A 218 11.63 -5.73 11.33
C LEU A 218 12.73 -6.13 12.32
N LYS A 219 13.43 -5.18 12.94
CA LYS A 219 14.42 -5.47 13.98
C LYS A 219 13.74 -5.78 15.31
N THR A 220 12.74 -4.98 15.67
CA THR A 220 12.00 -5.15 16.93
C THR A 220 10.74 -6.00 16.77
N GLY A 221 10.20 -6.12 15.57
CA GLY A 221 8.89 -6.74 15.29
C GLY A 221 7.70 -5.86 15.69
N SER A 222 7.94 -4.62 16.14
CA SER A 222 6.89 -3.73 16.64
C SER A 222 6.16 -3.01 15.50
N VAL A 223 4.84 -2.88 15.63
CA VAL A 223 4.04 -2.00 14.77
C VAL A 223 4.29 -0.56 15.18
N LEU A 224 4.87 0.24 14.28
CA LEU A 224 5.18 1.65 14.51
C LEU A 224 3.98 2.56 14.25
N SER A 225 3.15 2.20 13.26
CA SER A 225 1.96 2.95 12.87
C SER A 225 1.01 2.02 12.12
N SER A 226 -0.28 2.34 12.14
CA SER A 226 -1.26 1.73 11.27
C SER A 226 -2.20 2.78 10.69
N TYR A 227 -2.76 2.49 9.52
CA TYR A 227 -3.71 3.36 8.85
C TYR A 227 -4.64 2.54 7.96
N GLY A 228 -5.94 2.81 8.06
CA GLY A 228 -6.98 2.25 7.23
C GLY A 228 -7.65 3.34 6.39
N ASP A 229 -8.00 2.97 5.17
CA ASP A 229 -8.78 3.80 4.26
C ASP A 229 -9.80 2.96 3.50
N PHE A 230 -10.76 3.61 2.84
CA PHE A 230 -11.65 2.93 1.93
C PHE A 230 -10.89 2.47 0.69
N ASN A 231 -11.24 1.28 0.22
CA ASN A 231 -10.72 0.81 -1.05
C ASN A 231 -11.32 1.67 -2.16
N SER A 232 -10.47 2.44 -2.85
CA SER A 232 -10.91 3.31 -3.94
C SER A 232 -11.56 2.55 -5.09
N GLN A 233 -11.41 1.22 -5.19
CA GLN A 233 -12.11 0.38 -6.15
C GLN A 233 -13.63 0.28 -5.94
N ILE A 234 -14.18 0.75 -4.80
CA ILE A 234 -15.64 0.82 -4.58
C ILE A 234 -16.34 1.60 -5.69
N SER A 235 -15.63 2.58 -6.27
CA SER A 235 -16.07 3.36 -7.42
C SER A 235 -16.45 2.54 -8.65
N TYR A 236 -15.79 1.40 -8.83
CA TYR A 236 -15.93 0.52 -9.99
C TYR A 236 -16.85 -0.67 -9.70
N GLY A 237 -17.34 -0.79 -8.46
CA GLY A 237 -18.22 -1.86 -8.02
C GLY A 237 -18.13 -2.09 -6.51
N GLU A 238 -19.29 -2.34 -5.88
CA GLU A 238 -19.37 -2.67 -4.45
C GLU A 238 -18.80 -4.05 -4.12
N ASP A 239 -18.82 -4.96 -5.08
CA ASP A 239 -18.38 -6.34 -4.93
C ASP A 239 -17.35 -6.74 -5.99
N VAL A 240 -16.79 -7.94 -5.83
CA VAL A 240 -15.75 -8.44 -6.73
C VAL A 240 -16.29 -8.68 -8.15
N ILE A 241 -17.55 -9.09 -8.30
CA ILE A 241 -18.13 -9.43 -9.60
C ILE A 241 -18.36 -8.18 -10.44
N SER A 242 -18.96 -7.15 -9.85
CA SER A 242 -19.15 -5.85 -10.50
C SER A 242 -17.81 -5.24 -10.95
N ARG A 243 -16.74 -5.40 -10.17
CA ARG A 243 -15.38 -4.97 -10.55
C ARG A 243 -14.78 -5.77 -11.70
N ILE A 244 -14.99 -7.09 -11.74
CA ILE A 244 -14.56 -7.92 -12.88
C ILE A 244 -15.26 -7.47 -14.16
N ILE A 245 -16.58 -7.29 -14.10
CA ILE A 245 -17.38 -6.81 -15.24
C ILE A 245 -16.91 -5.42 -15.68
N TYR A 246 -16.59 -4.53 -14.74
CA TYR A 246 -16.05 -3.21 -15.07
C TYR A 246 -14.73 -3.31 -15.84
N ALA A 247 -13.81 -4.20 -15.43
CA ALA A 247 -12.52 -4.41 -16.08
C ALA A 247 -12.63 -5.08 -17.48
N GLU A 248 -13.75 -5.74 -17.79
CA GLU A 248 -13.99 -6.30 -19.14
C GLU A 248 -14.51 -5.25 -20.14
N LYS A 249 -14.96 -4.08 -19.68
CA LYS A 249 -15.45 -3.00 -20.56
C LYS A 249 -14.27 -2.31 -21.29
N PRO A 250 -14.45 -1.82 -22.52
CA PRO A 250 -13.41 -1.04 -23.21
C PRO A 250 -13.01 0.19 -22.39
N GLY A 251 -11.73 0.26 -21.98
CA GLY A 251 -11.20 1.32 -21.10
C GLY A 251 -11.37 1.05 -19.59
N GLY A 252 -11.86 -0.13 -19.21
CA GLY A 252 -11.80 -0.63 -17.84
C GLY A 252 -10.43 -1.25 -17.56
N LEU A 253 -9.48 -0.42 -17.12
CA LEU A 253 -8.04 -0.71 -16.96
C LEU A 253 -7.24 -0.80 -18.27
#